data_AF-A0A933R4S2-F1
#
_entry.id   AF-A0A933R4S2-F1
#
_cell.length_a   1.000
_cell.length_b   1.000
_cell.length_c   1.000
_cell.angle_alpha   90.00
_cell.angle_beta   90.00
_cell.angle_gamma   90.00
#
_symmetry.space_group_name_H-M   'P 1'
#
loop_
_entity.id
_entity.type
_entity.pdbx_description
1 polymer ?
#
loop_
_entity_poly.entity_id
_entity_poly.type
_entity_poly.pdbx_seq_one_letter_code
_entity_poly.pdbx_strand_id
1 'polypeptide(L)'
;MDDKRLREVKICPVHGEAMEERPDGLYCQHCDRLGRHGHVVVAACLNCGSVLLDIGHFMSCYPSIVLGWRCTEERLRDGREHVLHVSAVWGDHAVHPDADIVPGSVLNLFCPRCKAEFPRVSYCNECRAKVVRIGARHMYDGRDGFIEVCARWGCPQHRKVSPDESAAVAGPQVMCGGGRHMDIAAMRADVVLRNGAGR
;
A
#
# COMPACT_ATOMS: atom_id res chain seq x y z
N MET A 1 -14.79 42.09 12.57
CA MET A 1 -13.74 41.70 11.62
C MET A 1 -13.71 40.19 11.61
N ASP A 2 -14.51 39.58 10.73
CA ASP A 2 -14.62 38.12 10.63
C ASP A 2 -13.38 37.54 9.96
N ASP A 3 -12.58 36.84 10.76
CA ASP A 3 -11.46 35.99 10.34
C ASP A 3 -12.04 34.80 9.55
N LYS A 4 -12.39 35.03 8.28
CA LYS A 4 -12.71 33.98 7.31
C LYS A 4 -11.43 33.22 7.00
N ARG A 5 -11.02 32.36 7.94
CA ARG A 5 -10.04 31.30 7.66
C ARG A 5 -10.63 30.44 6.55
N LEU A 6 -10.07 30.60 5.35
CA LEU A 6 -10.28 29.68 4.24
C LEU A 6 -9.89 28.30 4.75
N ARG A 7 -10.89 27.45 5.05
CA ARG A 7 -10.64 26.05 5.36
C ARG A 7 -10.14 25.40 4.07
N GLU A 8 -8.93 24.87 4.09
CA GLU A 8 -8.43 24.07 2.97
C GLU A 8 -9.38 22.90 2.75
N VAL A 9 -10.04 22.90 1.59
CA VAL A 9 -10.95 21.82 1.21
C VAL A 9 -10.09 20.64 0.79
N LYS A 10 -10.08 19.58 1.60
CA LYS A 10 -9.43 18.32 1.23
C LYS A 10 -10.28 17.66 0.16
N ILE A 11 -9.69 17.35 -0.99
CA ILE A 11 -10.38 16.72 -2.12
C ILE A 11 -10.08 15.22 -2.11
N CYS A 12 -11.11 14.43 -2.35
CA CYS A 12 -11.01 12.99 -2.49
C CYS A 12 -10.08 12.67 -3.65
N PRO A 13 -9.00 11.92 -3.43
CA PRO A 13 -8.09 11.55 -4.49
C PRO A 13 -8.80 10.78 -5.62
N VAL A 14 -9.80 9.97 -5.27
CA VAL A 14 -10.48 9.09 -6.22
C VAL A 14 -11.54 9.81 -7.04
N HIS A 15 -12.43 10.54 -6.35
CA HIS A 15 -13.66 11.04 -6.96
C HIS A 15 -13.58 12.53 -7.30
N GLY A 16 -12.53 13.24 -6.85
CA GLY A 16 -12.42 14.69 -6.99
C GLY A 16 -13.48 15.46 -6.17
N GLU A 17 -14.19 14.77 -5.27
CA GLU A 17 -15.21 15.36 -4.41
C GLU A 17 -14.61 15.90 -3.11
N ALA A 18 -15.19 16.96 -2.54
CA ALA A 18 -14.79 17.43 -1.23
C ALA A 18 -14.92 16.31 -0.18
N MET A 19 -13.89 16.16 0.64
CA MET A 19 -13.89 15.26 1.79
C MET A 19 -14.46 15.98 3.01
N GLU A 20 -15.30 15.28 3.74
CA GLU A 20 -15.87 15.67 5.01
C GLU A 20 -15.01 15.07 6.14
N GLU A 21 -14.60 15.91 7.10
CA GLU A 21 -13.97 15.44 8.33
C GLU A 21 -15.03 14.87 9.27
N ARG A 22 -14.80 13.62 9.71
CA ARG A 22 -15.58 12.96 10.76
C ARG A 22 -14.63 12.47 11.87
N PRO A 23 -15.15 12.07 13.04
CA PRO A 23 -14.31 11.67 14.18
C PRO A 23 -13.31 10.54 13.89
N ASP A 24 -13.62 9.72 12.88
CA ASP A 24 -12.91 8.52 12.48
C ASP A 24 -12.05 8.69 11.21
N GLY A 25 -12.11 9.85 10.54
CA GLY A 25 -11.30 10.12 9.35
C GLY A 25 -11.88 11.12 8.36
N LEU A 26 -11.31 11.15 7.16
CA LEU A 26 -11.77 11.98 6.04
C LEU A 26 -12.54 11.12 5.04
N TYR A 27 -13.71 11.60 4.62
CA TYR A 27 -14.63 10.83 3.80
C TYR A 27 -15.16 11.65 2.63
N CYS A 28 -15.11 11.13 1.41
CA CYS A 28 -15.92 11.70 0.34
C CYS A 28 -17.29 11.03 0.32
N GLN A 29 -18.33 11.78 -0.04
CA GLN A 29 -19.70 11.26 -0.08
C GLN A 29 -19.83 10.03 -0.96
N HIS A 30 -19.06 9.96 -2.05
CA HIS A 30 -19.05 8.78 -2.93
C HIS A 30 -18.50 7.52 -2.25
N CYS A 31 -17.37 7.60 -1.53
CA CYS A 31 -16.81 6.47 -0.77
C CYS A 31 -17.74 6.07 0.38
N ASP A 32 -18.32 7.06 1.05
CA ASP A 32 -19.23 6.90 2.18
C ASP A 32 -20.51 6.16 1.79
N ARG A 33 -21.16 6.56 0.69
CA ARG A 33 -22.36 5.87 0.17
C ARG A 33 -22.11 4.41 -0.18
N LEU A 34 -20.87 4.06 -0.50
CA LEU A 34 -20.50 2.71 -0.93
C LEU A 34 -20.02 1.86 0.24
N GLY A 35 -20.04 2.40 1.47
CA GLY A 35 -19.55 1.72 2.67
C GLY A 35 -18.04 1.41 2.60
N ARG A 36 -17.29 2.15 1.76
CA ARG A 36 -15.89 1.85 1.44
C ARG A 36 -14.97 2.66 2.34
N HIS A 37 -14.95 2.29 3.62
CA HIS A 37 -14.11 2.93 4.64
C HIS A 37 -12.82 2.13 4.80
N GLY A 38 -11.88 2.37 3.90
CA GLY A 38 -10.55 1.78 3.95
C GLY A 38 -9.54 2.73 4.57
N HIS A 39 -8.78 2.29 5.58
CA HIS A 39 -7.56 3.01 5.97
C HIS A 39 -6.53 2.87 4.85
N VAL A 40 -6.29 3.94 4.09
CA VAL A 40 -5.32 3.92 2.99
C VAL A 40 -3.92 4.13 3.53
N VAL A 41 -3.00 3.27 3.10
CA VAL A 41 -1.59 3.37 3.44
C VAL A 41 -0.78 3.79 2.21
N VAL A 42 0.12 4.77 2.41
CA VAL A 42 1.11 5.15 1.41
C VAL A 42 2.36 4.32 1.65
N ALA A 43 2.63 3.38 0.76
CA ALA A 43 3.83 2.56 0.87
C ALA A 43 5.05 3.29 0.29
N ALA A 44 6.21 3.09 0.91
CA ALA A 44 7.48 3.63 0.47
C ALA A 44 8.61 2.60 0.63
N CYS A 45 9.60 2.70 -0.25
CA CYS A 45 10.78 1.84 -0.18
C CYS A 45 11.67 2.23 1.01
N LEU A 46 12.03 1.25 1.85
CA LEU A 46 12.95 1.47 2.99
C LEU A 46 14.39 1.80 2.56
N ASN A 47 14.78 1.44 1.33
CA ASN A 47 16.13 1.68 0.82
C ASN A 47 16.29 3.06 0.14
N CYS A 48 15.34 3.44 -0.73
CA CYS A 48 15.44 4.69 -1.50
C CYS A 48 14.39 5.75 -1.16
N GLY A 49 13.46 5.48 -0.24
CA GLY A 49 12.37 6.39 0.14
C GLY A 49 11.32 6.63 -0.94
N SER A 50 11.46 6.05 -2.14
CA SER A 50 10.50 6.27 -3.21
C SER A 50 9.13 5.72 -2.84
N VAL A 51 8.08 6.52 -3.07
CA VAL A 51 6.68 6.11 -2.97
C VAL A 51 6.43 4.96 -3.94
N LEU A 52 5.77 3.92 -3.45
CA LEU A 52 5.47 2.69 -4.16
C LEU A 52 4.01 2.64 -4.60
N LEU A 53 3.35 3.79 -4.80
CA LEU A 53 2.00 3.84 -5.32
C LEU A 53 2.02 3.96 -6.85
N ASP A 54 1.19 3.18 -7.53
CA ASP A 54 0.95 3.28 -8.96
C ASP A 54 -0.45 3.85 -9.26
N ILE A 55 -0.46 5.06 -9.79
CA ILE A 55 -1.69 5.76 -10.22
C ILE A 55 -2.23 5.24 -11.55
N GLY A 56 -1.47 4.44 -12.30
CA GLY A 56 -1.94 3.77 -13.50
C GLY A 56 -2.77 2.52 -13.21
N HIS A 57 -2.73 2.02 -11.97
CA HIS A 57 -3.37 0.77 -11.58
C HIS A 57 -4.14 0.93 -10.26
N PHE A 58 -5.46 1.07 -10.36
CA PHE A 58 -6.34 1.25 -9.20
C PHE A 58 -6.87 -0.09 -8.69
N MET A 59 -6.78 -0.28 -7.37
CA MET A 59 -7.36 -1.41 -6.65
C MET A 59 -8.25 -0.87 -5.53
N SER A 60 -9.48 -1.35 -5.47
CA SER A 60 -10.46 -0.88 -4.50
C SER A 60 -10.68 0.64 -4.50
N CYS A 61 -10.64 1.25 -5.70
CA CYS A 61 -10.67 2.70 -5.94
C CYS A 61 -9.41 3.49 -5.54
N TYR A 62 -8.36 2.86 -5.01
CA TYR A 62 -7.13 3.55 -4.62
C TYR A 62 -5.95 3.14 -5.51
N PRO A 63 -4.95 4.03 -5.72
CA PRO A 63 -3.69 3.63 -6.35
C PRO A 63 -3.12 2.40 -5.65
N SER A 64 -2.76 1.38 -6.43
CA SER A 64 -2.17 0.16 -5.87
C SER A 64 -0.74 0.39 -5.42
N ILE A 65 -0.28 -0.44 -4.48
CA ILE A 65 1.13 -0.54 -4.14
C ILE A 65 1.83 -1.43 -5.18
N VAL A 66 2.86 -0.90 -5.83
CA VAL A 66 3.64 -1.59 -6.84
C VAL A 66 4.92 -2.17 -6.26
N LEU A 67 5.09 -3.49 -6.40
CA LEU A 67 6.27 -4.23 -5.96
C LEU A 67 6.89 -4.96 -7.16
N GLY A 68 8.21 -5.01 -7.22
CA GLY A 68 8.90 -5.90 -8.16
C GLY A 68 8.98 -7.30 -7.58
N TRP A 69 8.87 -8.33 -8.42
CA TRP A 69 9.03 -9.72 -8.00
C TRP A 69 9.79 -10.57 -9.02
N ARG A 70 10.42 -11.64 -8.52
CA ARG A 70 11.08 -12.71 -9.30
C ARG A 70 10.78 -14.04 -8.63
N CYS A 71 10.61 -15.12 -9.39
CA CYS A 71 10.48 -16.45 -8.78
C CYS A 71 11.85 -16.99 -8.34
N THR A 72 11.96 -17.50 -7.11
CA THR A 72 13.22 -18.09 -6.63
C THR A 72 13.37 -19.57 -6.99
N GLU A 73 12.26 -20.25 -7.29
CA GLU A 73 12.26 -21.69 -7.58
C GLU A 73 12.88 -21.95 -8.96
N GLU A 74 13.89 -22.84 -9.00
CA GLU A 74 14.64 -23.15 -10.22
C GLU A 74 13.75 -23.63 -11.37
N ARG A 75 12.68 -24.37 -11.04
CA ARG A 75 11.73 -24.90 -12.03
C ARG A 75 10.91 -23.82 -12.75
N LEU A 76 10.81 -22.64 -12.14
CA LEU A 76 9.99 -21.52 -12.61
C LEU A 76 10.83 -20.25 -12.81
N ARG A 77 12.15 -20.39 -12.73
CA ARG A 77 13.09 -19.28 -12.90
C ARG A 77 13.20 -18.97 -14.39
N ASP A 78 12.36 -18.07 -14.86
CA ASP A 78 12.54 -17.39 -16.14
C ASP A 78 13.65 -16.32 -16.08
N GLY A 79 14.09 -15.97 -14.86
CA GLY A 79 15.07 -14.92 -14.60
C GLY A 79 14.53 -13.51 -14.85
N ARG A 80 13.25 -13.36 -15.20
CA ARG A 80 12.62 -12.09 -15.55
C ARG A 80 12.11 -11.39 -14.30
N GLU A 81 12.20 -10.08 -14.35
CA GLU A 81 11.55 -9.20 -13.38
C GLU A 81 10.12 -8.95 -13.80
N HIS A 82 9.23 -9.03 -12.82
CA HIS A 82 7.80 -8.87 -12.96
C HIS A 82 7.29 -7.88 -11.91
N VAL A 83 6.04 -7.47 -12.03
CA VAL A 83 5.37 -6.47 -11.21
C VAL A 83 4.17 -7.08 -10.47
N LEU A 84 4.00 -6.71 -9.21
CA LEU A 84 2.91 -7.12 -8.35
C LEU A 84 2.19 -5.88 -7.84
N HIS A 85 0.92 -5.75 -8.18
CA HIS A 85 0.05 -4.71 -7.63
C HIS A 85 -0.68 -5.26 -6.40
N VAL A 86 -0.58 -4.55 -5.28
CA VAL A 86 -1.23 -4.90 -4.02
C VAL A 86 -2.14 -3.77 -3.60
N SER A 87 -3.29 -4.07 -3.00
CA SER A 87 -4.18 -3.02 -2.51
C SER A 87 -3.51 -2.13 -1.45
N ALA A 88 -3.67 -0.81 -1.60
CA ALA A 88 -3.26 0.18 -0.60
C ALA A 88 -4.28 0.31 0.55
N VAL A 89 -5.42 -0.36 0.48
CA VAL A 89 -6.47 -0.30 1.50
C VAL A 89 -6.16 -1.30 2.60
N TRP A 90 -6.13 -0.88 3.85
CA TRP A 90 -6.00 -1.77 5.01
C TRP A 90 -7.14 -2.79 5.06
N GLY A 91 -6.82 -4.06 5.33
CA GLY A 91 -7.80 -5.16 5.36
C GLY A 91 -8.17 -5.70 3.98
N ASP A 92 -7.83 -4.98 2.91
CA ASP A 92 -7.95 -5.48 1.56
C ASP A 92 -6.72 -6.31 1.19
N HIS A 93 -6.98 -7.56 0.80
CA HIS A 93 -5.98 -8.55 0.43
C HIS A 93 -5.93 -8.76 -1.09
N ALA A 94 -6.56 -7.89 -1.88
CA ALA A 94 -6.48 -7.96 -3.33
C ALA A 94 -5.04 -7.80 -3.81
N VAL A 95 -4.64 -8.68 -4.72
CA VAL A 95 -3.33 -8.69 -5.38
C VAL A 95 -3.52 -9.01 -6.86
N HIS A 96 -2.78 -8.32 -7.72
CA HIS A 96 -2.80 -8.52 -9.16
C HIS A 96 -1.36 -8.59 -9.69
N PRO A 97 -0.88 -9.78 -10.07
CA PRO A 97 0.41 -9.93 -10.73
C PRO A 97 0.30 -9.60 -12.23
N ASP A 98 1.38 -9.10 -12.82
CA ASP A 98 1.48 -8.86 -14.28
C ASP A 98 1.77 -10.13 -15.10
N ALA A 99 2.10 -11.23 -14.44
CA ALA A 99 2.32 -12.54 -15.02
C ALA A 99 1.74 -13.65 -14.13
N ASP A 100 1.43 -14.80 -14.74
CA ASP A 100 0.93 -15.95 -14.00
C ASP A 100 1.97 -16.47 -13.00
N ILE A 101 1.54 -16.62 -11.75
CA ILE A 101 2.37 -17.14 -10.66
C ILE A 101 1.84 -18.49 -10.23
N VAL A 102 2.71 -19.50 -10.24
CA VAL A 102 2.34 -20.84 -9.76
C VAL A 102 1.99 -20.77 -8.27
N PRO A 103 0.81 -21.29 -7.87
CA PRO A 103 0.42 -21.34 -6.46
C PRO A 103 1.49 -21.99 -5.58
N GLY A 104 1.78 -21.37 -4.45
CA GLY A 104 2.79 -21.86 -3.50
C GLY A 104 4.22 -21.42 -3.81
N SER A 105 4.50 -20.80 -4.95
CA SER A 105 5.85 -20.29 -5.25
C SER A 105 6.30 -19.22 -4.25
N VAL A 106 7.58 -19.25 -3.91
CA VAL A 106 8.22 -18.20 -3.10
C VAL A 106 8.82 -17.15 -4.02
N LEU A 107 8.39 -15.91 -3.80
CA LEU A 107 8.78 -14.75 -4.58
C LEU A 107 9.97 -14.05 -3.91
N ASN A 108 10.88 -13.50 -4.72
CA ASN A 108 11.79 -12.49 -4.28
C ASN A 108 11.19 -11.11 -4.55
N LEU A 109 10.80 -10.38 -3.50
CA LEU A 109 10.17 -9.07 -3.60
C LEU A 109 11.21 -7.95 -3.48
N PHE A 110 11.19 -6.99 -4.41
CA PHE A 110 12.13 -5.88 -4.46
C PHE A 110 11.46 -4.57 -4.88
N CYS A 111 12.14 -3.46 -4.64
CA CYS A 111 11.67 -2.16 -5.07
C CYS A 111 11.78 -2.04 -6.61
N PRO A 112 10.70 -1.70 -7.33
CA PRO A 112 10.76 -1.55 -8.79
C PRO A 112 11.65 -0.38 -9.25
N ARG A 113 11.91 0.59 -8.35
CA ARG A 113 12.72 1.79 -8.63
C ARG A 113 14.21 1.57 -8.40
N CYS A 114 14.62 1.16 -7.20
CA CYS A 114 16.04 0.98 -6.87
C CYS A 114 16.53 -0.47 -6.99
N LYS A 115 15.65 -1.42 -7.28
CA LYS A 115 15.92 -2.86 -7.44
C LYS A 115 16.46 -3.56 -6.19
N ALA A 116 16.54 -2.87 -5.06
CA ALA A 116 16.91 -3.47 -3.78
C ALA A 116 15.81 -4.43 -3.29
N GLU A 117 16.23 -5.61 -2.85
CA GLU A 117 15.35 -6.58 -2.18
C GLU A 117 14.84 -5.99 -0.86
N PHE A 118 13.55 -6.19 -0.58
CA PHE A 118 12.97 -5.74 0.68
C PHE A 118 13.51 -6.58 1.85
N PRO A 119 13.83 -5.96 3.00
CA PRO A 119 14.42 -6.68 4.12
C PRO A 119 13.46 -7.74 4.66
N ARG A 120 13.96 -8.96 4.85
CA ARG A 120 13.26 -10.03 5.57
C ARG A 120 13.28 -9.72 7.05
N VAL A 121 12.11 -9.75 7.69
CA VAL A 121 11.96 -9.48 9.13
C VAL A 121 11.58 -10.72 9.93
N SER A 122 10.90 -11.68 9.32
CA SER A 122 10.46 -12.92 9.98
C SER A 122 10.15 -14.01 8.96
N TYR A 123 9.64 -15.14 9.46
CA TYR A 123 9.05 -16.21 8.65
C TYR A 123 7.56 -16.28 8.92
N CYS A 124 6.77 -16.58 7.89
CA CYS A 124 5.33 -16.73 8.01
C CYS A 124 4.99 -17.94 8.89
N ASN A 125 4.11 -17.77 9.87
CA ASN A 125 3.72 -18.86 10.76
C ASN A 125 2.94 -19.98 10.05
N GLU A 126 2.22 -19.67 8.98
CA GLU A 126 1.44 -20.64 8.21
C GLU A 126 2.30 -21.43 7.23
N CYS A 127 3.03 -20.73 6.36
CA CYS A 127 3.70 -21.36 5.22
C CYS A 127 5.24 -21.37 5.30
N ARG A 128 5.80 -20.84 6.40
CA ARG A 128 7.24 -20.71 6.69
C ARG A 128 8.06 -19.94 5.66
N ALA A 129 7.43 -19.29 4.68
CA ALA A 129 8.12 -18.46 3.72
C ALA A 129 8.59 -17.14 4.34
N LYS A 130 9.54 -16.48 3.68
CA LYS A 130 10.06 -15.18 4.12
C LYS A 130 8.94 -14.13 4.15
N VAL A 131 8.92 -13.34 5.22
CA VAL A 131 8.08 -12.15 5.33
C VAL A 131 8.99 -10.93 5.16
N VAL A 132 8.66 -10.09 4.19
CA VAL A 132 9.40 -8.86 3.89
C VAL A 132 8.68 -7.65 4.45
N ARG A 133 9.45 -6.61 4.79
CA ARG A 133 8.91 -5.37 5.34
C ARG A 133 9.05 -4.21 4.37
N ILE A 134 7.97 -3.44 4.24
CA ILE A 134 7.86 -2.23 3.42
C ILE A 134 7.47 -1.08 4.34
N GLY A 135 8.03 0.11 4.11
CA GLY A 135 7.65 1.30 4.86
C GLY A 135 6.23 1.74 4.47
N ALA A 136 5.47 2.21 5.44
CA ALA A 136 4.14 2.73 5.21
C ALA A 136 3.92 4.01 5.99
N ARG A 137 3.08 4.89 5.47
CA ARG A 137 2.54 6.02 6.19
C ARG A 137 1.04 6.02 6.07
N HIS A 138 0.35 6.15 7.19
CA HIS A 138 -1.10 6.33 7.19
C HIS A 138 -1.46 7.71 6.65
N MET A 139 -2.34 7.78 5.66
CA MET A 139 -2.71 9.07 5.05
C MET A 139 -3.43 10.02 6.01
N TYR A 140 -4.20 9.47 6.95
CA TYR A 140 -5.12 10.27 7.77
C TYR A 140 -4.45 10.90 9.00
N ASP A 141 -3.59 10.15 9.69
CA ASP A 141 -2.93 10.60 10.92
C ASP A 141 -1.43 10.91 10.71
N GLY A 142 -0.90 10.65 9.51
CA GLY A 142 0.49 10.86 9.17
C GLY A 142 1.48 9.94 9.87
N ARG A 143 1.00 8.94 10.64
CA ARG A 143 1.87 8.03 11.38
C ARG A 143 2.64 7.12 10.43
N ASP A 144 3.94 7.03 10.66
CA ASP A 144 4.79 6.06 10.01
C ASP A 144 4.49 4.66 10.59
N GLY A 145 4.67 3.64 9.77
CA GLY A 145 4.43 2.26 10.11
C GLY A 145 5.05 1.33 9.07
N PHE A 146 4.71 0.06 9.14
CA PHE A 146 5.25 -0.94 8.23
C PHE A 146 4.18 -1.92 7.76
N ILE A 147 4.29 -2.32 6.50
CA ILE A 147 3.51 -3.41 5.92
C ILE A 147 4.42 -4.62 5.83
N GLU A 148 3.96 -5.75 6.35
CA GLU A 148 4.64 -7.03 6.24
C GLU A 148 3.94 -7.89 5.20
N VAL A 149 4.71 -8.35 4.21
CA VAL A 149 4.18 -9.13 3.09
C VAL A 149 4.82 -10.51 3.11
N CYS A 150 4.01 -11.55 3.20
CA CYS A 150 4.48 -12.92 3.00
C CYS A 150 4.80 -13.13 1.52
N ALA A 151 6.02 -13.57 1.24
CA ALA A 151 6.51 -13.74 -0.11
C ALA A 151 6.02 -15.01 -0.80
N ARG A 152 5.20 -15.85 -0.15
CA ARG A 152 4.62 -17.03 -0.79
C ARG A 152 3.31 -16.67 -1.48
N TRP A 153 3.24 -16.94 -2.77
CA TRP A 153 2.01 -16.77 -3.54
C TRP A 153 0.92 -17.74 -3.08
N GLY A 154 -0.29 -17.21 -2.87
CA GLY A 154 -1.44 -17.98 -2.38
C GLY A 154 -1.45 -18.23 -0.86
N CYS A 155 -0.54 -17.63 -0.09
CA CYS A 155 -0.60 -17.70 1.37
C CYS A 155 -1.77 -16.84 1.90
N PRO A 156 -2.66 -17.35 2.76
CA PRO A 156 -3.77 -16.57 3.33
C PRO A 156 -3.27 -15.42 4.21
N GLN A 157 -2.03 -15.49 4.70
CA GLN A 157 -1.36 -14.44 5.47
C GLN A 157 -0.46 -13.57 4.57
N HIS A 158 -0.80 -13.43 3.29
CA HIS A 158 -0.03 -12.69 2.29
C HIS A 158 0.32 -11.27 2.75
N ARG A 159 -0.56 -10.61 3.50
CA ARG A 159 -0.33 -9.26 4.02
C ARG A 159 -0.75 -9.20 5.49
N LYS A 160 0.23 -8.95 6.37
CA LYS A 160 0.00 -8.51 7.74
C LYS A 160 0.47 -7.08 7.82
N VAL A 161 -0.39 -6.17 8.21
CA VAL A 161 0.10 -4.86 8.61
C VAL A 161 0.25 -4.93 10.11
N SER A 162 1.50 -4.89 10.59
CA SER A 162 1.77 -4.80 12.02
C SER A 162 1.43 -3.37 12.42
N PRO A 163 0.41 -3.12 13.25
CA PRO A 163 0.32 -1.83 13.89
C PRO A 163 1.60 -1.62 14.70
N ASP A 164 2.08 -0.38 14.76
CA ASP A 164 2.95 0.03 15.86
C ASP A 164 2.07 0.05 17.12
N GLU A 165 1.83 -1.13 17.71
CA GLU A 165 0.99 -1.50 18.87
C GLU A 165 -0.38 -0.80 19.12
N SER A 166 -0.85 0.14 18.30
CA SER A 166 -1.86 1.11 18.74
C SER A 166 -3.03 1.37 17.77
N ALA A 167 -3.18 0.60 16.68
CA ALA A 167 -4.35 0.76 15.81
C ALA A 167 -4.73 -0.53 15.07
N ALA A 168 -5.68 -1.29 15.61
CA ALA A 168 -6.33 -2.40 14.93
C ALA A 168 -7.81 -2.05 14.68
N VAL A 169 -8.21 -1.93 13.41
CA VAL A 169 -9.62 -1.93 13.00
C VAL A 169 -9.77 -2.89 11.82
N ALA A 170 -10.70 -3.84 11.94
CA ALA A 170 -11.04 -4.81 10.89
C ALA A 170 -12.12 -4.21 9.98
N GLY A 171 -11.92 -4.29 8.66
CA GLY A 171 -12.88 -3.80 7.66
C GLY A 171 -13.21 -4.86 6.60
N PRO A 172 -14.44 -4.86 6.03
CA PRO A 172 -14.90 -5.85 5.05
C PRO A 172 -14.35 -5.59 3.62
N GLN A 173 -14.29 -6.64 2.79
CA GLN A 173 -13.79 -6.65 1.40
C GLN A 173 -14.88 -6.24 0.39
N VAL A 174 -14.61 -5.31 -0.55
CA VAL A 174 -15.54 -4.93 -1.63
C VAL A 174 -14.83 -4.46 -2.91
N MET A 175 -15.36 -4.88 -4.08
CA MET A 175 -14.88 -4.62 -5.45
C MET A 175 -15.15 -3.19 -5.96
N CYS A 176 -14.36 -2.70 -6.92
CA CYS A 176 -14.41 -1.31 -7.42
C CYS A 176 -14.46 -1.20 -8.95
N GLY A 177 -15.06 -0.12 -9.47
CA GLY A 177 -15.12 0.20 -10.89
C GLY A 177 -14.97 1.70 -11.18
N GLY A 178 -14.26 2.02 -12.27
CA GLY A 178 -14.31 3.29 -13.04
C GLY A 178 -13.57 4.52 -12.46
N GLY A 179 -12.43 4.91 -13.06
CA GLY A 179 -11.49 5.92 -12.52
C GLY A 179 -11.55 7.34 -13.11
N ARG A 180 -10.69 8.22 -12.58
CA ARG A 180 -10.21 9.52 -13.14
C ARG A 180 -8.84 9.90 -12.53
N HIS A 181 -8.06 10.72 -13.26
CA HIS A 181 -6.66 11.10 -13.01
C HIS A 181 -6.46 12.08 -11.82
N MET A 182 -5.34 11.94 -11.10
CA MET A 182 -4.92 12.75 -9.94
C MET A 182 -3.59 13.50 -10.15
N ASP A 183 -3.40 14.57 -9.38
CA ASP A 183 -2.20 15.40 -9.35
C ASP A 183 -1.20 14.97 -8.25
N ILE A 184 0.03 14.62 -8.65
CA ILE A 184 1.04 13.87 -7.88
C ILE A 184 1.86 14.76 -6.94
N ALA A 185 1.88 16.08 -7.16
CA ALA A 185 2.82 16.99 -6.50
C ALA A 185 2.60 17.10 -4.97
N ALA A 186 1.37 16.94 -4.50
CA ALA A 186 1.04 17.06 -3.08
C ALA A 186 1.51 15.86 -2.22
N MET A 187 1.55 14.64 -2.78
CA MET A 187 1.92 13.43 -2.01
C MET A 187 3.44 13.23 -1.87
N ARG A 188 4.24 13.83 -2.78
CA ARG A 188 5.70 13.67 -2.81
C ARG A 188 6.44 14.45 -1.71
N ALA A 189 5.83 15.51 -1.19
CA ALA A 189 6.51 16.41 -0.25
C ALA A 189 6.63 15.82 1.16
N ASP A 190 5.69 14.98 1.59
CA ASP A 190 5.64 14.52 2.98
C ASP A 190 6.35 13.19 3.24
N VAL A 191 6.47 12.29 2.25
CA VAL A 191 7.10 10.96 2.41
C VAL A 191 8.63 11.04 2.29
N VAL A 192 9.25 12.00 2.97
CA VAL A 192 10.67 11.90 3.33
C VAL A 192 10.70 11.14 4.65
N LEU A 193 10.78 9.80 4.57
CA LEU A 193 11.13 8.97 5.72
C LEU A 193 12.47 9.49 6.25
N ARG A 194 12.46 10.12 7.43
CA ARG A 194 13.68 10.54 8.12
C ARG A 194 14.39 9.29 8.62
N ASN A 195 15.12 8.62 7.72
CA ASN A 195 16.23 7.77 8.12
C ASN A 195 17.39 8.69 8.51
N GLY A 196 17.25 9.32 9.68
CA GLY A 196 18.30 10.06 10.35
C GLY A 196 19.36 9.09 10.84
N ALA A 197 20.54 9.18 10.24
CA ALA A 197 21.77 8.54 10.66
C ALA A 197 22.06 8.79 12.15
N GLY A 198 22.16 7.72 12.93
CA GLY A 198 22.95 7.69 14.17
C GLY A 198 24.25 6.96 13.87
N ARG A 199 25.35 7.71 13.78
CA ARG A 199 26.72 7.20 13.79
C ARG A 199 27.06 6.65 15.17
#